data_AF-A0A2K5HYR9-F1
#
_entry.id   AF-A0A2K5HYR9-F1
#
_cell.length_a   1.000
_cell.length_b   1.000
_cell.length_c   1.000
_cell.angle_alpha   90.00
_cell.angle_beta   90.00
_cell.angle_gamma   90.00
#
_symmetry.space_group_name_H-M   'P 1'
#
loop_
_entity.id
_entity.type
_entity.pdbx_description
1 polymer ?
#
loop_
_entity_poly.entity_id
_entity_poly.type
_entity_poly.pdbx_seq_one_letter_code
_entity_poly.pdbx_strand_id
1 'polypeptide(L)'
;CEHIQITNCSFSSKGNHYPQCQVKASTNFDAEWDALNIERTIKTEGVDEVTVVNILTNRRNAQRQGSAFAWQRRTKKELASALKSALSGHLEMVIWGLLNTPAQYDASELKASMKGLGTDEDSLVEIICSTTNQELQEINRVYKEMYKTDLEKDIILDTYGDFRKLMVALAKVRRAEDGSVIDYELIDQDVWDFYDAGVKRKGTDIPKWISIMTKQTVHLGGGHSWNAGSTGK
;
A
#
# COMPACT_ATOMS: atom_id res chain seq x y z
N CYS A 1 15.16 31.19 -3.32
CA CYS A 1 14.88 29.95 -4.04
C CYS A 1 16.15 29.12 -4.11
N GLU A 2 16.47 28.39 -3.05
CA GLU A 2 17.67 27.54 -3.00
C GLU A 2 17.43 26.40 -2.01
N HIS A 3 17.75 25.19 -2.48
CA HIS A 3 18.03 23.96 -1.73
C HIS A 3 16.88 23.29 -0.95
N ILE A 4 15.93 22.70 -1.69
CA ILE A 4 15.40 21.38 -1.30
C ILE A 4 16.40 20.35 -1.83
N GLN A 5 17.24 19.82 -0.94
CA GLN A 5 18.13 18.68 -1.26
C GLN A 5 17.28 17.41 -1.33
N ILE A 6 16.62 17.17 -2.46
CA ILE A 6 16.20 15.81 -2.82
C ILE A 6 17.49 15.09 -3.18
N THR A 7 18.08 14.39 -2.20
CA THR A 7 19.35 13.67 -2.37
C THR A 7 19.32 12.80 -3.63
N ASN A 8 20.30 13.03 -4.51
CA ASN A 8 20.55 12.31 -5.76
C ASN A 8 20.29 10.80 -5.66
N CYS A 9 19.36 10.29 -6.48
CA CYS A 9 19.33 8.89 -6.88
C CYS A 9 20.53 8.60 -7.78
N SER A 10 21.54 7.90 -7.26
CA SER A 10 22.61 7.35 -8.09
C SER A 10 22.10 6.10 -8.82
N PHE A 11 22.02 6.17 -10.14
CA PHE A 11 21.80 5.01 -11.01
C PHE A 11 23.02 4.07 -10.94
N SER A 12 22.82 2.86 -10.43
CA SER A 12 23.78 1.76 -10.59
C SER A 12 23.21 0.78 -11.61
N SER A 13 23.90 0.62 -12.74
CA SER A 13 23.46 -0.20 -13.88
C SER A 13 23.77 -1.69 -13.74
N LYS A 14 23.96 -2.21 -12.52
CA LYS A 14 24.24 -3.64 -12.28
C LYS A 14 23.54 -4.15 -11.03
N GLY A 15 22.54 -5.00 -11.24
CA GLY A 15 21.81 -5.74 -10.20
C GLY A 15 20.32 -5.39 -10.17
N ASN A 16 19.45 -6.40 -10.22
CA ASN A 16 17.98 -6.30 -10.07
C ASN A 16 17.59 -5.86 -8.64
N HIS A 17 17.98 -4.66 -8.23
CA HIS A 17 17.43 -4.01 -7.07
C HIS A 17 16.75 -2.73 -7.55
N TYR A 18 15.43 -2.73 -7.52
CA TYR A 18 14.65 -1.50 -7.63
C TYR A 18 15.18 -0.51 -6.59
N PRO A 19 15.52 0.74 -6.98
CA PRO A 19 16.03 1.72 -6.03
C PRO A 19 14.96 1.98 -4.98
N GLN A 20 15.23 1.57 -3.73
CA GLN A 20 14.38 1.96 -2.62
C GLN A 20 14.57 3.46 -2.37
N CYS A 21 13.59 4.27 -2.76
CA CYS A 21 13.53 5.68 -2.39
C CYS A 21 13.28 5.75 -0.88
N GLN A 22 14.33 5.92 -0.08
CA GLN A 22 14.20 6.00 1.38
C GLN A 22 14.44 7.42 1.87
N VAL A 23 13.45 7.99 2.56
CA VAL A 23 13.70 9.06 3.51
C VAL A 23 14.64 8.50 4.59
N LYS A 24 15.85 9.06 4.71
CA LYS A 24 16.83 8.60 5.71
C LYS A 24 16.36 9.02 7.10
N ALA A 25 16.65 8.17 8.10
CA ALA A 25 16.34 8.52 9.49
C ALA A 25 17.19 9.74 9.86
N SER A 26 16.56 10.75 10.46
CA SER A 26 17.31 11.84 11.07
C SER A 26 18.12 11.29 12.26
N THR A 27 19.42 11.59 12.30
CA THR A 27 20.34 11.08 13.32
C THR A 27 20.16 11.76 14.68
N ASN A 28 19.64 12.99 14.69
CA ASN A 28 19.37 13.79 15.89
C ASN A 28 17.87 14.00 16.07
N PHE A 29 17.09 12.92 16.01
CA PHE A 29 15.64 12.98 16.14
C PHE A 29 15.21 13.24 17.59
N ASP A 30 14.34 14.25 17.77
CA ASP A 30 13.67 14.57 19.03
C ASP A 30 12.17 14.73 18.76
N ALA A 31 11.40 13.71 19.17
CA ALA A 31 9.95 13.69 19.03
C ALA A 31 9.25 14.83 19.78
N GLU A 32 9.82 15.24 20.91
CA GLU A 32 9.24 16.27 21.77
C GLU A 32 9.50 17.67 21.18
N TRP A 33 10.67 17.86 20.56
CA TRP A 33 10.97 19.05 19.79
C TRP A 33 10.06 19.16 18.56
N ASP A 34 9.89 18.08 17.79
CA ASP A 34 9.00 18.06 16.62
C ASP A 34 7.55 18.41 17.03
N ALA A 35 7.03 17.77 18.07
CA ALA A 35 5.68 18.04 18.59
C ALA A 35 5.50 19.50 19.03
N LEU A 36 6.47 20.06 19.76
CA LEU A 36 6.41 21.45 20.23
C LEU A 36 6.41 22.46 19.08
N ASN A 37 7.24 22.23 18.06
CA ASN A 37 7.32 23.15 16.93
C ASN A 37 6.06 23.08 16.07
N ILE A 38 5.51 21.88 15.83
CA ILE A 38 4.20 21.76 15.16
C ILE A 38 3.10 22.44 15.99
N GLU A 39 3.20 22.48 17.32
CA GLU A 39 2.14 23.08 18.14
C GLU A 39 2.13 24.60 17.99
N ARG A 40 3.34 25.17 17.92
CA ARG A 40 3.54 26.59 17.65
C ARG A 40 3.02 26.96 16.26
N THR A 41 3.24 26.12 15.24
CA THR A 41 2.77 26.42 13.87
C THR A 41 1.25 26.46 13.78
N ILE A 42 0.54 25.55 14.45
CA ILE A 42 -0.93 25.51 14.45
C ILE A 42 -1.54 26.67 15.26
N LYS A 43 -0.86 27.17 16.29
CA LYS A 43 -1.34 28.28 17.14
C LYS A 43 -1.12 29.67 16.55
N THR A 44 -0.28 29.81 15.53
CA THR A 44 0.05 31.10 14.92
C THR A 44 -1.03 31.48 13.91
N GLU A 45 -1.40 32.77 13.83
CA GLU A 45 -2.32 33.27 12.80
C GLU A 45 -1.68 33.08 11.41
N GLY A 46 -2.29 32.24 10.57
CA GLY A 46 -1.65 31.71 9.37
C GLY A 46 -0.70 30.57 9.73
N VAL A 47 -1.12 29.34 9.45
CA VAL A 47 -0.33 28.14 9.76
C VAL A 47 1.01 28.23 9.01
N ASP A 48 2.13 28.11 9.73
CA ASP A 48 3.44 28.01 9.11
C ASP A 48 3.62 26.61 8.48
N GLU A 49 3.08 26.48 7.27
CA GLU A 49 3.10 25.28 6.44
C GLU A 49 4.53 24.81 6.15
N VAL A 50 5.47 25.75 5.99
CA VAL A 50 6.86 25.46 5.64
C VAL A 50 7.55 24.68 6.76
N THR A 51 7.34 25.09 8.02
CA THR A 51 7.87 24.34 9.16
C THR A 51 7.28 22.93 9.26
N VAL A 52 5.97 22.78 9.06
CA VAL A 52 5.30 21.47 9.06
C VAL A 52 5.87 20.56 7.97
N VAL A 53 5.99 21.06 6.74
CA VAL A 53 6.56 20.34 5.60
C VAL A 53 8.00 19.93 5.89
N ASN A 54 8.84 20.86 6.37
CA ASN A 54 10.25 20.58 6.65
C ASN A 54 10.43 19.52 7.74
N ILE A 55 9.61 19.53 8.79
CA ILE A 55 9.66 18.49 9.82
C ILE A 55 9.22 17.16 9.20
N LEU A 56 8.00 17.07 8.65
CA LEU A 56 7.44 15.78 8.26
C LEU A 56 8.18 15.14 7.07
N THR A 57 8.61 15.91 6.07
CA THR A 57 9.34 15.36 4.91
C THR A 57 10.74 14.88 5.25
N ASN A 58 11.36 15.37 6.34
CA ASN A 58 12.69 14.97 6.81
C ASN A 58 12.65 13.98 8.01
N ARG A 59 11.52 13.27 8.18
CA ARG A 59 11.36 12.21 9.20
C ARG A 59 10.88 10.93 8.54
N ARG A 60 11.42 9.79 8.95
CA ARG A 60 10.84 8.48 8.60
C ARG A 60 9.46 8.32 9.23
N ASN A 61 8.62 7.46 8.66
CA ASN A 61 7.30 7.20 9.22
C ASN A 61 7.35 6.85 10.72
N ALA A 62 8.27 5.97 11.15
CA ALA A 62 8.46 5.65 12.56
C ALA A 62 8.79 6.87 13.45
N GLN A 63 9.58 7.82 12.95
CA GLN A 63 9.88 9.09 13.65
C GLN A 63 8.65 10.00 13.68
N ARG A 64 7.85 10.04 12.60
CA ARG A 64 6.56 10.74 12.58
C ARG A 64 5.58 10.15 13.59
N GLN A 65 5.51 8.82 13.73
CA GLN A 65 4.70 8.17 14.77
C GLN A 65 5.15 8.57 16.18
N GLY A 66 6.47 8.60 16.43
CA GLY A 66 7.01 9.09 17.70
C GLY A 66 6.61 10.53 17.99
N SER A 67 6.67 11.40 16.98
CA SER A 67 6.26 12.81 17.08
C SER A 67 4.76 12.96 17.29
N ALA A 68 3.94 12.16 16.61
CA ALA A 68 2.49 12.11 16.78
C ALA A 68 2.10 11.66 18.21
N PHE A 69 2.82 10.67 18.76
CA PHE A 69 2.62 10.22 20.13
C PHE A 69 3.01 11.30 21.15
N ALA A 70 4.16 11.95 20.96
CA ALA A 70 4.60 13.09 21.79
C ALA A 70 3.58 14.24 21.77
N TRP A 71 3.07 14.58 20.57
CA TRP A 71 1.98 15.54 20.39
C TRP A 71 0.73 15.15 21.17
N GLN A 72 0.25 13.91 21.00
CA GLN A 72 -0.97 13.44 21.63
C GLN A 72 -0.86 13.47 23.16
N ARG A 73 0.31 13.14 23.72
CA ARG A 73 0.57 13.25 25.15
C ARG A 73 0.43 14.67 25.68
N ARG A 74 0.90 15.66 24.91
CA ARG A 74 0.87 17.09 25.27
C ARG A 74 -0.51 17.71 25.11
N THR A 75 -1.12 17.53 23.95
CA THR A 75 -2.33 18.27 23.54
C THR A 75 -3.62 17.51 23.82
N LYS A 76 -3.53 16.20 24.11
CA LYS A 76 -4.66 15.26 24.22
C LYS A 76 -5.51 15.18 22.95
N LYS A 77 -4.94 15.53 21.80
CA LYS A 77 -5.57 15.48 20.47
C LYS A 77 -4.70 14.69 19.50
N GLU A 78 -5.33 14.07 18.50
CA GLU A 78 -4.62 13.42 17.41
C GLU A 78 -3.91 14.44 16.51
N LEU A 79 -2.61 14.23 16.25
CA LEU A 79 -1.83 15.12 15.40
C LEU A 79 -2.40 15.20 13.98
N ALA A 80 -2.74 14.05 13.39
CA ALA A 80 -3.31 13.99 12.05
C ALA A 80 -4.61 14.77 11.93
N SER A 81 -5.50 14.68 12.93
CA SER A 81 -6.75 15.44 12.94
C SER A 81 -6.51 16.94 13.10
N ALA A 82 -5.55 17.34 13.94
CA ALA A 82 -5.23 18.75 14.16
C ALA A 82 -4.67 19.40 12.89
N LEU A 83 -3.71 18.75 12.23
CA LEU A 83 -3.13 19.24 10.98
C LEU A 83 -4.14 19.22 9.83
N LYS A 84 -5.01 18.21 9.77
CA LYS A 84 -6.11 18.18 8.80
C LYS A 84 -7.04 19.37 8.92
N SER A 85 -7.35 19.81 10.14
CA SER A 85 -8.20 20.99 10.36
C SER A 85 -7.48 22.34 10.14
N ALA A 86 -6.15 22.32 10.16
CA ALA A 86 -5.31 23.52 10.07
C ALA A 86 -4.84 23.80 8.63
N LEU A 87 -4.70 22.76 7.80
CA LEU A 87 -4.26 22.82 6.42
C LEU A 87 -5.45 22.71 5.45
N SER A 88 -5.23 23.01 4.17
CA SER A 88 -6.26 22.82 3.14
C SER A 88 -5.68 22.33 1.81
N GLY A 89 -6.55 21.77 0.97
CA GLY A 89 -6.22 21.40 -0.41
C GLY A 89 -5.19 20.27 -0.51
N HIS A 90 -4.30 20.35 -1.51
CA HIS A 90 -3.31 19.31 -1.77
C HIS A 90 -2.31 19.10 -0.63
N LEU A 91 -1.96 20.17 0.08
CA LEU A 91 -1.03 20.07 1.19
C LEU A 91 -1.62 19.26 2.34
N GLU A 92 -2.88 19.49 2.68
CA GLU A 92 -3.61 18.71 3.69
C GLU A 92 -3.55 17.21 3.38
N MET A 93 -3.82 16.83 2.13
CA MET A 93 -3.80 15.42 1.70
C MET A 93 -2.42 14.79 1.83
N VAL A 94 -1.37 15.48 1.39
CA VAL A 94 0.01 14.99 1.47
C VAL A 94 0.44 14.86 2.94
N ILE A 95 0.20 15.86 3.77
CA ILE A 95 0.57 15.84 5.18
C ILE A 95 -0.17 14.74 5.93
N TRP A 96 -1.46 14.55 5.67
CA TRP A 96 -2.24 13.47 6.23
C TRP A 96 -1.67 12.10 5.81
N GLY A 97 -1.35 11.91 4.53
CA GLY A 97 -0.74 10.68 4.04
C GLY A 97 0.62 10.38 4.69
N LEU A 98 1.46 11.40 4.88
CA LEU A 98 2.77 11.25 5.50
C LEU A 98 2.70 10.85 6.98
N LEU A 99 1.62 11.21 7.69
CA LEU A 99 1.43 10.93 9.12
C LEU A 99 0.87 9.55 9.41
N ASN A 100 0.11 8.96 8.50
CA ASN A 100 -0.40 7.61 8.65
C ASN A 100 0.71 6.58 8.50
N THR A 101 0.66 5.47 9.24
CA THR A 101 1.48 4.30 8.89
C THR A 101 1.10 3.80 7.49
N PRO A 102 1.98 3.07 6.78
CA PRO A 102 1.62 2.50 5.47
C PRO A 102 0.30 1.74 5.50
N ALA A 103 0.11 0.88 6.50
CA ALA A 103 -1.15 0.13 6.65
C ALA A 103 -2.38 0.99 6.94
N GLN A 104 -2.24 2.10 7.68
CA GLN A 104 -3.34 3.04 7.91
C GLN A 104 -3.71 3.81 6.63
N TYR A 105 -2.70 4.16 5.83
CA TYR A 105 -2.89 4.80 4.54
C TYR A 105 -3.62 3.86 3.58
N ASP A 106 -3.09 2.66 3.37
CA ASP A 106 -3.68 1.66 2.48
C ASP A 106 -5.09 1.26 2.92
N ALA A 107 -5.32 1.08 4.24
CA ALA A 107 -6.65 0.81 4.76
C ALA A 107 -7.65 1.95 4.43
N SER A 108 -7.19 3.19 4.43
CA SER A 108 -8.03 4.34 4.10
C SER A 108 -8.32 4.46 2.62
N GLU A 109 -7.32 4.21 1.77
CA GLU A 109 -7.49 4.19 0.32
C GLU A 109 -8.41 3.04 -0.10
N LEU A 110 -8.27 1.86 0.50
CA LEU A 110 -9.19 0.73 0.30
C LEU A 110 -10.61 1.09 0.74
N LYS A 111 -10.78 1.81 1.86
CA LYS A 111 -12.11 2.24 2.29
C LYS A 111 -12.70 3.26 1.32
N ALA A 112 -11.87 4.17 0.80
CA ALA A 112 -12.28 5.20 -0.14
C ALA A 112 -12.67 4.59 -1.50
N SER A 113 -11.92 3.59 -1.99
CA SER A 113 -12.20 2.94 -3.27
C SER A 113 -13.53 2.18 -3.27
N MET A 114 -13.98 1.73 -2.10
CA MET A 114 -15.28 1.07 -1.89
C MET A 114 -16.35 2.02 -1.32
N LYS A 115 -16.16 3.34 -1.40
CA LYS A 115 -17.14 4.31 -0.88
C LYS A 115 -17.85 5.03 -2.00
N GLY A 116 -19.16 4.80 -2.12
CA GLY A 116 -20.05 5.64 -2.95
C GLY A 116 -20.85 4.84 -3.97
N LEU A 117 -21.23 5.50 -5.07
CA LEU A 117 -21.90 4.84 -6.19
C LEU A 117 -20.83 4.25 -7.12
N GLY A 118 -20.59 2.94 -6.98
CA GLY A 118 -19.57 2.20 -7.72
C GLY A 118 -18.31 1.94 -6.89
N THR A 119 -17.36 1.26 -7.50
CA THR A 119 -16.07 0.91 -6.88
C THR A 119 -14.95 1.45 -7.76
N ASP A 120 -13.96 2.08 -7.16
CA ASP A 120 -12.68 2.35 -7.82
C ASP A 120 -11.86 1.05 -7.87
N GLU A 121 -12.13 0.26 -8.90
CA GLU A 121 -11.52 -1.06 -9.10
C GLU A 121 -10.00 -0.97 -9.29
N ASP A 122 -9.50 0.12 -9.89
CA ASP A 122 -8.07 0.31 -10.16
C ASP A 122 -7.28 0.44 -8.85
N SER A 123 -7.72 1.34 -7.95
CA SER A 123 -7.09 1.52 -6.64
C SER A 123 -7.19 0.25 -5.77
N LEU A 124 -8.34 -0.44 -5.82
CA LEU A 124 -8.54 -1.70 -5.09
C LEU A 124 -7.57 -2.79 -5.57
N VAL A 125 -7.42 -2.94 -6.89
CA VAL A 125 -6.51 -3.92 -7.50
C VAL A 125 -5.06 -3.56 -7.24
N GLU A 126 -4.67 -2.29 -7.38
CA GLU A 126 -3.31 -1.81 -7.18
C GLU A 126 -2.83 -2.15 -5.77
N ILE A 127 -3.59 -1.79 -4.74
CA ILE A 127 -3.22 -2.02 -3.35
C ILE A 127 -3.18 -3.52 -3.07
N ILE A 128 -4.26 -4.26 -3.34
CA ILE A 128 -4.34 -5.69 -2.99
C ILE A 128 -3.25 -6.50 -3.71
N CYS A 129 -2.97 -6.22 -4.99
CA CYS A 129 -2.00 -7.00 -5.77
C CYS A 129 -0.54 -6.64 -5.46
N SER A 130 -0.24 -5.40 -5.08
CA SER A 130 1.14 -4.96 -4.77
C SER A 130 1.58 -5.26 -3.33
N THR A 131 0.63 -5.52 -2.43
CA THR A 131 0.90 -5.76 -1.01
C THR A 131 1.43 -7.18 -0.76
N THR A 132 2.45 -7.32 0.10
CA THR A 132 2.94 -8.63 0.58
C THR A 132 1.97 -9.28 1.58
N ASN A 133 2.14 -10.57 1.88
CA ASN A 133 1.29 -11.25 2.87
C ASN A 133 1.35 -10.56 4.25
N GLN A 134 2.55 -10.19 4.71
CA GLN A 134 2.75 -9.56 6.00
C GLN A 134 2.09 -8.17 6.05
N GLU A 135 2.28 -7.36 5.02
CA GLU A 135 1.66 -6.04 4.93
C GLU A 135 0.13 -6.16 4.87
N LEU A 136 -0.41 -7.13 4.12
CA LEU A 136 -1.85 -7.32 3.99
C LEU A 136 -2.51 -7.81 5.30
N GLN A 137 -1.79 -8.60 6.12
CA GLN A 137 -2.23 -8.93 7.47
C GLN A 137 -2.35 -7.68 8.34
N GLU A 138 -1.35 -6.80 8.26
CA GLU A 138 -1.34 -5.56 9.02
C GLU A 138 -2.44 -4.59 8.54
N ILE A 139 -2.64 -4.46 7.22
CA ILE A 139 -3.76 -3.71 6.65
C ILE A 139 -5.09 -4.26 7.15
N ASN A 140 -5.30 -5.58 7.12
CA ASN A 140 -6.54 -6.19 7.62
C ASN A 140 -6.77 -5.88 9.12
N ARG A 141 -5.73 -5.93 9.94
CA ARG A 141 -5.79 -5.58 11.37
C ARG A 141 -6.18 -4.12 11.55
N VAL A 142 -5.48 -3.21 10.88
CA VAL A 142 -5.68 -1.76 10.98
C VAL A 142 -7.05 -1.35 10.42
N TYR A 143 -7.46 -1.90 9.28
CA TYR A 143 -8.77 -1.65 8.67
C TYR A 143 -9.91 -1.98 9.64
N LYS A 144 -9.83 -3.13 10.32
CA LYS A 144 -10.80 -3.53 11.34
C LYS A 144 -10.81 -2.59 12.53
N GLU A 145 -9.65 -2.12 12.96
CA GLU A 145 -9.53 -1.15 14.05
C GLU A 145 -10.14 0.20 13.68
N MET A 146 -9.91 0.68 12.46
CA MET A 146 -10.37 1.98 11.96
C MET A 146 -11.88 2.00 11.65
N TYR A 147 -12.38 0.97 10.96
CA TYR A 147 -13.74 0.97 10.39
C TYR A 147 -14.71 0.02 11.08
N LYS A 148 -14.23 -0.77 12.05
CA LYS A 148 -15.05 -1.73 12.82
C LYS A 148 -15.78 -2.76 11.94
N THR A 149 -15.24 -3.02 10.76
CA THR A 149 -15.69 -4.03 9.78
C THR A 149 -14.46 -4.72 9.19
N ASP A 150 -14.63 -5.92 8.66
CA ASP A 150 -13.54 -6.66 8.02
C ASP A 150 -13.43 -6.22 6.55
N LEU A 151 -12.20 -6.02 6.04
CA LEU A 151 -11.95 -5.62 4.64
C LEU A 151 -12.67 -6.57 3.66
N GLU A 152 -12.61 -7.88 3.92
CA GLU A 152 -13.34 -8.89 3.12
C GLU A 152 -14.85 -8.59 3.01
N LYS A 153 -15.49 -8.18 4.10
CA LYS A 153 -16.93 -7.92 4.11
C LYS A 153 -17.26 -6.72 3.23
N ASP A 154 -16.47 -5.66 3.33
CA ASP A 154 -16.67 -4.47 2.51
C ASP A 154 -16.45 -4.78 1.03
N ILE A 155 -15.41 -5.56 0.67
CA ILE A 155 -15.20 -6.03 -0.72
C ILE A 155 -16.42 -6.81 -1.21
N ILE A 156 -17.00 -7.70 -0.38
CA ILE A 156 -18.19 -8.48 -0.75
C ILE A 156 -19.42 -7.57 -0.97
N LEU A 157 -19.54 -6.46 -0.25
CA LEU A 157 -20.68 -5.57 -0.38
C LEU A 157 -20.59 -4.67 -1.61
N ASP A 158 -19.38 -4.23 -1.97
CA ASP A 158 -19.18 -3.24 -3.03
C ASP A 158 -18.88 -3.83 -4.42
N THR A 159 -18.21 -4.98 -4.49
CA THR A 159 -17.85 -5.62 -5.78
C THR A 159 -18.84 -6.71 -6.17
N TYR A 160 -18.85 -7.22 -7.40
CA TYR A 160 -19.77 -8.31 -7.82
C TYR A 160 -19.07 -9.36 -8.70
N GLY A 161 -19.78 -10.48 -8.93
CA GLY A 161 -19.38 -11.51 -9.89
C GLY A 161 -18.02 -12.14 -9.58
N ASP A 162 -17.25 -12.38 -10.63
CA ASP A 162 -15.95 -13.04 -10.55
C ASP A 162 -14.84 -12.12 -10.03
N PHE A 163 -14.96 -10.82 -10.29
CA PHE A 163 -14.08 -9.80 -9.71
C PHE A 163 -14.11 -9.84 -8.18
N ARG A 164 -15.31 -9.89 -7.58
CA ARG A 164 -15.48 -10.09 -6.12
C ARG A 164 -14.74 -11.33 -5.63
N LYS A 165 -14.93 -12.46 -6.30
CA LYS A 165 -14.31 -13.73 -5.89
C LYS A 165 -12.78 -13.63 -5.88
N LEU A 166 -12.21 -12.99 -6.89
CA LEU A 166 -10.78 -12.77 -7.00
C LEU A 166 -10.26 -11.84 -5.89
N MET A 167 -10.89 -10.68 -5.69
CA MET A 167 -10.48 -9.71 -4.67
C MET A 167 -10.56 -10.29 -3.26
N VAL A 168 -11.65 -11.01 -2.93
CA VAL A 168 -11.80 -11.71 -1.65
C VAL A 168 -10.73 -12.78 -1.47
N ALA A 169 -10.39 -13.53 -2.53
CA ALA A 169 -9.35 -14.56 -2.45
C ALA A 169 -7.97 -13.94 -2.19
N LEU A 170 -7.64 -12.82 -2.84
CA LEU A 170 -6.39 -12.11 -2.64
C LEU A 170 -6.31 -11.44 -1.25
N ALA A 171 -7.41 -10.87 -0.75
CA ALA A 171 -7.48 -10.19 0.55
C ALA A 171 -7.25 -11.13 1.76
N LYS A 172 -7.44 -12.44 1.59
CA LYS A 172 -7.38 -13.46 2.66
C LYS A 172 -5.97 -13.87 3.11
N VAL A 173 -4.91 -13.29 2.54
CA VAL A 173 -3.51 -13.57 2.88
C VAL A 173 -3.18 -15.07 2.81
N ARG A 174 -3.35 -15.67 1.63
CA ARG A 174 -3.09 -17.11 1.39
C ARG A 174 -2.07 -17.38 0.30
N ARG A 175 -1.30 -16.36 -0.11
CA ARG A 175 -0.28 -16.54 -1.14
C ARG A 175 0.83 -17.40 -0.57
N ALA A 176 1.38 -18.31 -1.37
CA ALA A 176 2.56 -19.07 -0.94
C ALA A 176 3.70 -18.09 -0.62
N GLU A 177 4.31 -18.23 0.56
CA GLU A 177 5.50 -17.47 0.93
C GLU A 177 6.71 -18.06 0.19
N ASP A 178 7.66 -17.19 -0.17
CA ASP A 178 8.86 -17.55 -0.93
C ASP A 178 9.66 -18.64 -0.21
N GLY A 179 9.50 -19.88 -0.67
CA GLY A 179 10.46 -20.94 -0.42
C GLY A 179 11.59 -20.73 -1.41
N SER A 180 12.85 -20.71 -0.94
CA SER A 180 14.06 -20.54 -1.76
C SER A 180 14.28 -21.62 -2.84
N VAL A 181 13.32 -22.52 -3.04
CA VAL A 181 13.34 -23.63 -3.99
C VAL A 181 12.27 -23.36 -5.05
N ILE A 182 12.72 -23.13 -6.28
CA ILE A 182 11.85 -23.09 -7.45
C ILE A 182 11.42 -24.53 -7.77
N ASP A 183 10.13 -24.81 -7.65
CA ASP A 183 9.55 -26.10 -8.01
C ASP A 183 9.08 -26.06 -9.47
N TYR A 184 9.94 -26.51 -10.37
CA TYR A 184 9.66 -26.54 -11.80
C TYR A 184 8.49 -27.46 -12.17
N GLU A 185 8.28 -28.55 -11.42
CA GLU A 185 7.17 -29.48 -11.66
C GLU A 185 5.83 -28.82 -11.31
N LEU A 186 5.81 -28.04 -10.23
CA LEU A 186 4.65 -27.23 -9.87
C LEU A 186 4.38 -26.15 -10.92
N ILE A 187 5.40 -25.48 -11.45
CA ILE A 187 5.25 -24.50 -12.54
C ILE A 187 4.61 -25.14 -13.77
N ASP A 188 5.11 -26.29 -14.21
CA ASP A 188 4.56 -26.99 -15.38
C ASP A 188 3.11 -27.42 -15.14
N GLN A 189 2.79 -27.87 -13.92
CA GLN A 189 1.43 -28.21 -13.52
C GLN A 189 0.51 -26.97 -13.55
N ASP A 190 0.94 -25.83 -13.02
CA ASP A 190 0.15 -24.59 -13.03
C ASP A 190 -0.04 -24.03 -14.44
N VAL A 191 0.99 -24.11 -15.30
CA VAL A 191 0.88 -23.74 -16.72
C VAL A 191 -0.16 -24.62 -17.42
N TRP A 192 -0.14 -25.94 -17.17
CA TRP A 192 -1.10 -26.86 -17.74
C TRP A 192 -2.52 -26.60 -17.23
N ASP A 193 -2.65 -26.35 -15.92
CA ASP A 193 -3.93 -26.04 -15.29
C ASP A 193 -4.51 -24.72 -15.77
N PHE A 194 -3.66 -23.73 -16.07
CA PHE A 194 -4.07 -22.46 -16.68
C PHE A 194 -4.56 -22.65 -18.12
N TYR A 195 -3.83 -23.43 -18.93
CA TYR A 195 -4.23 -23.78 -20.29
C TYR A 195 -5.57 -24.53 -20.31
N ASP A 196 -5.73 -25.51 -19.42
CA ASP A 196 -6.95 -26.30 -19.30
C ASP A 196 -8.13 -25.46 -18.78
N ALA A 197 -7.91 -24.54 -17.84
CA ALA A 197 -8.93 -23.64 -17.29
C ALA A 197 -9.41 -22.58 -18.29
N GLY A 198 -8.56 -22.17 -19.25
CA GLY A 198 -8.89 -21.12 -20.23
C GLY A 198 -8.93 -21.64 -21.66
N VAL A 199 -7.76 -21.78 -22.28
CA VAL A 199 -7.59 -21.94 -23.74
C VAL A 199 -8.21 -23.22 -24.29
N LYS A 200 -8.15 -24.33 -23.55
CA LYS A 200 -8.64 -25.64 -24.02
C LYS A 200 -10.16 -25.75 -24.11
N ARG A 201 -10.90 -24.84 -23.47
CA ARG A 201 -12.36 -24.90 -23.35
C ARG A 201 -13.04 -23.65 -23.92
N LYS A 202 -14.34 -23.77 -24.24
CA LYS A 202 -15.16 -22.60 -24.58
C LYS A 202 -15.59 -21.91 -23.28
N GLY A 203 -15.06 -20.72 -23.03
CA GLY A 203 -15.24 -19.99 -21.76
C GLY A 203 -14.06 -20.18 -20.82
N THR A 204 -14.19 -19.78 -19.55
CA THR A 204 -13.10 -19.88 -18.56
C THR A 204 -13.62 -20.53 -17.28
N ASP A 205 -12.84 -21.47 -16.74
CA ASP A 205 -13.05 -22.04 -15.42
C ASP A 205 -12.60 -21.05 -14.35
N ILE A 206 -13.47 -20.08 -14.07
CA ILE A 206 -13.12 -18.98 -13.19
C ILE A 206 -12.69 -19.45 -11.78
N PRO A 207 -13.35 -20.42 -11.12
CA PRO A 207 -12.88 -20.93 -9.83
C PRO A 207 -11.47 -21.51 -9.88
N LYS A 208 -11.16 -22.33 -10.91
CA LYS A 208 -9.81 -22.89 -11.10
C LYS A 208 -8.79 -21.78 -11.38
N TRP A 209 -9.15 -20.82 -12.23
CA TRP A 209 -8.32 -19.67 -12.59
C TRP A 209 -7.97 -18.80 -11.37
N ILE A 210 -8.95 -18.44 -10.54
CA ILE A 210 -8.74 -17.68 -9.30
C ILE A 210 -7.84 -18.46 -8.34
N SER A 211 -8.06 -19.78 -8.19
CA SER A 211 -7.22 -20.63 -7.34
C SER A 211 -5.75 -20.58 -7.78
N ILE A 212 -5.45 -20.66 -9.08
CA ILE A 212 -4.07 -20.60 -9.60
C ILE A 212 -3.48 -19.21 -9.32
N MET A 213 -4.16 -18.15 -9.75
CA MET A 213 -3.65 -16.77 -9.67
C MET A 213 -3.43 -16.28 -8.23
N THR A 214 -4.24 -16.74 -7.27
CA THR A 214 -4.12 -16.31 -5.87
C THR A 214 -3.09 -17.11 -5.04
N LYS A 215 -2.64 -18.26 -5.54
CA LYS A 215 -1.64 -19.10 -4.85
C LYS A 215 -0.19 -18.67 -5.15
N GLN A 216 0.08 -18.11 -6.33
CA GLN A 216 1.44 -18.12 -6.92
C GLN A 216 1.94 -16.80 -7.52
N THR A 217 1.55 -15.65 -6.96
CA THR A 217 1.94 -14.32 -7.48
C THR A 217 3.45 -14.02 -7.55
N VAL A 218 4.35 -14.90 -7.11
CA VAL A 218 5.81 -14.70 -7.22
C VAL A 218 6.41 -15.28 -8.51
N HIS A 219 5.82 -16.32 -9.10
CA HIS A 219 6.41 -16.98 -10.30
C HIS A 219 6.17 -16.21 -11.61
N LEU A 220 5.14 -15.35 -11.67
CA LEU A 220 4.84 -14.54 -12.84
C LEU A 220 5.72 -13.28 -12.98
N GLY A 221 6.48 -12.92 -11.93
CA GLY A 221 7.45 -11.81 -11.97
C GLY A 221 8.84 -12.22 -12.49
N GLY A 222 9.11 -13.53 -12.60
CA GLY A 222 10.36 -14.08 -13.11
C GLY A 222 10.40 -14.12 -14.63
N GLY A 223 10.53 -12.97 -15.30
CA GLY A 223 11.23 -12.83 -16.59
C GLY A 223 10.97 -13.85 -17.70
N HIS A 224 9.77 -14.42 -17.84
CA HIS A 224 9.44 -15.23 -19.01
C HIS A 224 8.60 -14.41 -19.97
N SER A 225 9.29 -13.91 -20.99
CA SER A 225 8.70 -13.40 -22.23
C SER A 225 7.64 -14.38 -22.71
N TRP A 226 6.37 -14.00 -22.59
CA TRP A 226 5.26 -14.66 -23.27
C TRP A 226 5.50 -14.54 -24.78
N ASN A 227 6.18 -15.51 -25.38
CA ASN A 227 6.18 -15.65 -26.83
C ASN A 227 4.84 -16.24 -27.24
N ALA A 228 3.94 -15.37 -27.69
CA ALA A 228 2.71 -15.71 -28.41
C ALA A 228 3.01 -16.32 -29.80
N GLY A 229 3.92 -17.28 -29.88
CA GLY A 229 4.42 -17.88 -31.12
C GLY A 229 3.95 -19.31 -31.38
N SER A 230 3.23 -19.94 -30.45
CA SER A 230 2.91 -21.38 -30.55
C SER A 230 1.44 -21.66 -30.90
N THR A 231 0.59 -20.65 -31.05
CA THR A 231 -0.76 -20.82 -31.60
C THR A 231 -0.71 -20.67 -33.11
N GLY A 232 -0.15 -21.68 -33.76
CA GLY A 232 0.06 -21.70 -35.19
C GLY A 232 0.34 -23.10 -35.70
N LYS A 233 -0.65 -23.99 -35.58
CA LYS A 233 -1.10 -25.00 -36.57
C LYS A 233 -2.20 -25.87 -35.98
#